data_AF-Q9GKX1-F1
#
_entry.id   AF-Q9GKX1-F1
#
_cell.length_a   1.000
_cell.length_b   1.000
_cell.length_c   1.000
_cell.angle_alpha   90.00
_cell.angle_beta   90.00
_cell.angle_gamma   90.00
#
_symmetry.space_group_name_H-M   'P 1'
#
loop_
_entity.id
_entity.type
_entity.pdbx_description
1 polymer ?
#
loop_
_entity_poly.entity_id
_entity_poly.type
_entity_poly.pdbx_seq_one_letter_code
_entity_poly.pdbx_strand_id
1 'polypeptide(L)'
;HPNIVRYYDRIIDRTNTTLYIVMEYCEGGDLASVISKGTKERQYLDEEFVLRVMTQLTLALKECHRRSDGGHTVLHRDLKPANV
;
A
#
# COMPACT_ATOMS: atom_id res chain seq x y z
N HIS A 1 0.47 10.94 -1.85
CA HIS A 1 1.36 10.93 -0.66
C HIS A 1 2.45 9.90 -0.91
N PRO A 2 3.73 10.13 -0.52
CA PRO A 2 4.83 9.23 -0.87
C PRO A 2 4.70 7.80 -0.32
N ASN A 3 3.93 7.61 0.76
CA ASN A 3 3.68 6.29 1.36
C ASN A 3 2.32 5.69 0.97
N ILE A 4 1.70 6.15 -0.12
CA ILE A 4 0.46 5.59 -0.68
C ILE A 4 0.71 5.37 -2.17
N VAL A 5 0.52 4.13 -2.63
CA VAL A 5 0.69 3.75 -4.05
C VAL A 5 -0.05 4.74 -4.95
N ARG A 6 0.68 5.34 -5.88
CA ARG A 6 0.14 6.43 -6.69
C ARG A 6 -0.86 5.92 -7.73
N TYR A 7 -2.04 6.52 -7.76
CA TYR A 7 -2.95 6.43 -8.89
C TYR A 7 -2.45 7.32 -10.04
N TYR A 8 -2.44 6.78 -11.25
CA TYR A 8 -2.10 7.54 -12.46
C TYR A 8 -3.30 7.83 -13.34
N ASP A 9 -4.04 6.80 -13.75
CA ASP A 9 -5.13 6.95 -14.71
C ASP A 9 -6.14 5.79 -14.66
N ARG A 10 -7.24 5.94 -15.38
CA ARG A 10 -8.22 4.89 -15.63
C ARG A 10 -8.50 4.76 -17.13
N ILE A 11 -8.55 3.51 -17.60
CA ILE A 11 -8.88 3.20 -19.00
C ILE A 11 -10.12 2.34 -19.02
N ILE A 12 -11.13 2.74 -19.80
CA ILE A 12 -12.39 1.99 -19.95
C ILE A 12 -12.38 1.34 -21.32
N ASP A 13 -12.21 0.02 -21.35
CA ASP A 13 -12.44 -0.78 -22.54
C ASP A 13 -13.92 -1.17 -22.58
N ARG A 14 -14.69 -0.44 -23.39
CA ARG A 14 -16.13 -0.65 -23.53
C ARG A 14 -16.47 -1.94 -24.27
N THR A 15 -15.59 -2.40 -25.17
CA THR A 15 -15.81 -3.62 -25.96
C THR A 15 -15.73 -4.84 -25.05
N ASN A 16 -14.75 -4.86 -24.15
CA ASN A 16 -14.56 -5.94 -23.18
C ASN A 16 -15.21 -5.66 -21.81
N THR A 17 -15.95 -4.56 -21.67
CA THR A 17 -16.59 -4.13 -20.42
C THR A 17 -15.61 -4.09 -19.22
N THR A 18 -14.36 -3.71 -19.47
CA THR A 18 -13.26 -3.79 -18.48
C THR A 18 -12.77 -2.39 -18.09
N LEU A 19 -12.61 -2.17 -16.78
CA LEU A 19 -12.00 -0.97 -16.21
C LEU A 19 -10.58 -1.29 -15.75
N TYR A 20 -9.59 -0.65 -16.35
CA TYR A 20 -8.20 -0.71 -15.93
C TYR A 20 -7.89 0.49 -15.03
N ILE A 21 -7.30 0.23 -13.87
CA ILE A 21 -6.79 1.26 -12.95
C ILE A 21 -5.27 1.23 -13.02
N VAL A 22 -4.69 2.29 -13.56
CA VAL A 22 -3.23 2.42 -13.73
C VAL A 22 -2.65 2.99 -12.44
N MET A 23 -1.72 2.25 -11.84
CA MET A 23 -1.10 2.57 -10.56
C MET A 23 0.43 2.47 -10.67
N GLU A 24 1.10 3.04 -9.68
CA GLU A 24 2.53 2.85 -9.45
C GLU A 24 2.92 1.39 -9.29
N TYR A 25 4.04 1.02 -9.93
CA TYR A 25 4.65 -0.28 -9.79
C TYR A 25 5.67 -0.26 -8.65
N CYS A 26 5.44 -1.09 -7.64
CA CYS A 26 6.35 -1.27 -6.52
C CYS A 26 7.23 -2.51 -6.78
N GLU A 27 8.49 -2.28 -7.19
CA GLU A 27 9.43 -3.36 -7.57
C GLU A 27 9.73 -4.36 -6.45
N GLY A 28 9.58 -3.94 -5.19
CA GLY A 28 9.82 -4.77 -4.00
C GLY A 28 8.74 -5.82 -3.72
N GLY A 29 7.61 -5.78 -4.43
CA GLY A 29 6.44 -6.61 -4.12
C GLY A 29 5.75 -6.20 -2.82
N ASP A 30 4.96 -7.11 -2.25
CA ASP A 30 4.19 -6.89 -1.03
C ASP A 30 4.89 -7.43 0.23
N LEU A 31 4.53 -6.89 1.39
CA LEU A 31 5.09 -7.32 2.68
C LEU A 31 4.72 -8.77 3.05
N ALA A 32 3.62 -9.33 2.55
CA ALA A 32 3.31 -10.74 2.82
C ALA A 32 4.36 -11.66 2.19
N SER A 33 4.80 -11.34 0.97
CA SER A 33 5.90 -12.03 0.29
C SER A 33 7.21 -11.91 1.07
N VAL A 34 7.52 -10.74 1.62
CA VAL A 34 8.72 -10.52 2.47
C VAL A 34 8.67 -11.35 3.76
N ILE A 35 7.52 -11.36 4.45
CA ILE A 35 7.33 -12.15 5.68
C ILE A 35 7.41 -13.66 5.39
N SER A 36 6.83 -14.11 4.28
CA SER A 36 6.87 -15.52 3.87
C SER A 36 8.31 -15.97 3.61
N LYS A 37 9.12 -15.14 2.95
CA LYS A 37 10.54 -15.39 2.72
C LYS A 37 11.31 -15.56 4.04
N GLY A 38 11.19 -14.60 4.97
CA GLY A 38 11.85 -14.68 6.27
C GLY A 38 11.45 -15.93 7.06
N THR A 39 10.17 -16.30 7.02
CA THR A 39 9.66 -17.53 7.64
C THR A 39 10.31 -18.78 7.04
N LYS A 40 10.39 -18.88 5.71
CA LYS A 40 11.00 -20.01 4.99
C LYS A 40 12.49 -20.14 5.29
N GLU A 41 13.18 -19.01 5.42
CA GLU A 41 14.61 -18.92 5.71
C GLU A 41 14.92 -19.02 7.21
N ARG A 42 13.89 -19.08 8.07
CA ARG A 42 14.01 -19.03 9.54
C ARG A 42 14.81 -17.82 10.04
N GLN A 43 14.63 -16.70 9.35
CA GLN A 43 15.28 -15.43 9.64
C GLN A 43 14.23 -14.39 10.02
N TYR A 44 14.43 -13.74 11.15
CA TYR A 44 13.63 -12.58 11.55
C TYR A 44 13.97 -11.37 10.68
N LEU A 45 12.98 -10.50 10.48
CA LEU A 45 13.21 -9.21 9.84
C LEU A 45 13.96 -8.28 10.80
N ASP A 46 14.89 -7.50 10.25
CA ASP A 46 15.66 -6.54 11.04
C ASP A 46 14.75 -5.50 11.69
N GLU A 47 15.06 -5.11 12.93
CA GLU A 47 14.27 -4.12 13.67
C GLU A 47 14.20 -2.79 12.92
N GLU A 48 15.29 -2.36 12.27
CA GLU A 48 15.32 -1.16 11.46
C GLU A 48 14.31 -1.23 10.29
N PHE A 49 14.16 -2.39 9.66
CA PHE A 49 13.16 -2.61 8.61
C PHE A 49 11.74 -2.45 9.18
N VAL A 50 11.47 -3.05 10.33
CA VAL A 50 10.17 -2.93 11.02
C VAL A 50 9.85 -1.47 11.35
N LEU A 51 10.80 -0.72 11.88
CA LEU A 51 10.64 0.70 12.21
C LEU A 51 10.38 1.55 10.96
N ARG A 52 11.07 1.26 9.84
CA ARG A 52 10.83 1.94 8.55
C ARG A 52 9.40 1.71 8.06
N VAL A 53 8.93 0.46 8.06
CA VAL A 53 7.55 0.11 7.67
C VAL A 53 6.53 0.80 8.57
N MET A 54 6.70 0.71 9.89
CA MET A 54 5.82 1.33 10.87
C MET A 54 5.73 2.85 10.66
N THR A 55 6.86 3.52 10.48
CA THR A 55 6.92 4.97 10.28
C THR A 55 6.16 5.38 9.02
N GLN A 56 6.45 4.72 7.89
CA GLN A 56 5.84 5.04 6.60
C GLN A 56 4.35 4.75 6.57
N LEU A 57 3.91 3.60 7.12
CA LEU A 57 2.49 3.26 7.23
C LEU A 57 1.73 4.24 8.13
N THR A 58 2.35 4.69 9.23
CA THR A 58 1.71 5.68 10.11
C THR A 58 1.50 7.02 9.40
N LEU A 59 2.47 7.45 8.58
CA LEU A 59 2.32 8.64 7.74
C LEU A 59 1.25 8.47 6.66
N ALA A 60 1.18 7.30 6.02
CA ALA A 60 0.13 6.97 5.05
C ALA A 60 -1.27 7.02 5.69
N LEU A 61 -1.44 6.39 6.86
CA LEU A 61 -2.69 6.39 7.61
C LEU A 61 -3.06 7.78 8.10
N LYS A 62 -2.08 8.57 8.54
CA LYS A 62 -2.30 9.98 8.89
C LYS A 62 -2.88 10.73 7.70
N GLU A 63 -2.36 10.53 6.49
CA GLU A 63 -2.91 11.16 5.29
C GLU A 63 -4.31 10.65 4.96
N CYS A 64 -4.57 9.33 5.01
CA CYS A 64 -5.91 8.78 4.81
C CYS A 64 -6.93 9.38 5.80
N HIS A 65 -6.53 9.51 7.06
CA HIS A 65 -7.39 10.02 8.12
C HIS A 65 -7.49 11.54 8.15
N ARG A 66 -6.63 12.25 7.40
CA ARG A 66 -6.59 13.71 7.37
C ARG A 66 -7.91 14.24 6.80
N ARG A 67 -8.64 15.00 7.61
CA ARG A 67 -9.82 15.74 7.16
C ARG A 67 -9.35 17.02 6.49
N SER A 68 -9.22 16.98 5.18
CA SER A 68 -8.85 18.17 4.40
C SER A 68 -9.95 18.46 3.42
N ASP A 69 -10.28 19.75 3.32
CA ASP A 69 -11.18 20.31 2.30
C ASP A 69 -12.67 19.94 2.47
N GLY A 70 -13.13 19.80 3.71
CA GLY A 70 -14.54 19.51 4.02
C GLY A 70 -14.99 18.09 3.66
N GLY A 71 -14.05 17.25 3.21
CA GLY A 71 -14.29 15.85 2.86
C GLY A 71 -14.36 14.90 4.05
N HIS A 72 -14.96 13.73 3.81
CA HIS A 72 -15.00 12.63 4.78
C HIS A 72 -13.61 12.00 4.96
N THR A 73 -13.32 11.57 6.20
CA THR A 73 -12.14 10.75 6.53
C THR A 73 -12.12 9.48 5.66
N VAL A 74 -10.99 9.22 4.99
CA VAL A 74 -10.80 7.95 4.26
C VAL A 74 -10.29 6.90 5.24
N LEU A 75 -11.03 5.81 5.37
CA LEU A 75 -10.60 4.65 6.17
C LEU A 75 -10.10 3.58 5.22
N HIS A 76 -8.85 3.13 5.39
CA HIS A 76 -8.27 2.08 4.54
C HIS A 76 -9.03 0.74 4.65
N ARG A 77 -9.45 0.37 5.86
CA ARG A 77 -10.24 -0.84 6.22
C ARG A 77 -9.62 -2.20 5.93
N ASP A 78 -8.60 -2.30 5.08
CA ASP A 78 -7.95 -3.58 4.74
C ASP A 78 -6.42 -3.50 4.90
N LEU A 79 -5.97 -3.03 6.06
CA LEU A 79 -4.52 -2.95 6.34
C LEU A 79 -3.99 -4.34 6.70
N LYS A 80 -3.40 -5.01 5.73
CA LYS A 80 -2.77 -6.34 5.84
C LYS A 80 -1.47 -6.36 5.03
N PRO A 81 -0.54 -7.29 5.30
CA PRO A 81 0.76 -7.31 4.62
C PRO A 81 0.67 -7.41 3.08
N ALA A 82 -0.38 -8.02 2.54
CA ALA A 82 -0.57 -8.13 1.09
C ALA A 82 -0.98 -6.79 0.42
N ASN A 83 -1.32 -5.77 1.21
CA ASN A 83 -1.73 -4.44 0.74
C ASN A 83 -0.70 -3.35 1.10
N VAL A 84 0.53 -3.75 1.43
CA VAL A 84 1.67 -2.89 1.73
C VAL A 84 2.85 -3.37 0.91
#